data_AF-A0A1I4Q6N9-F1
#
_entry.id   AF-A0A1I4Q6N9-F1
#
_cell.length_a   1.000
_cell.length_b   1.000
_cell.length_c   1.000
_cell.angle_alpha   90.00
_cell.angle_beta   90.00
_cell.angle_gamma   90.00
#
_symmetry.space_group_name_H-M   'P 1'
#
loop_
_entity.id
_entity.type
_entity.pdbx_description
1 polymer ?
#
loop_
_entity_poly.entity_id
_entity_poly.type
_entity_poly.pdbx_seq_one_letter_code
_entity_poly.pdbx_strand_id
1 'polypeptide(L)'
;MADTDASKVKAIANHLKGLNDSDIQMYIDDAKEELERYSIKDEHKERLQRYLAAHYASLNQRRADSHSISGRISVSYSSSDNGSGLDSTEYGQEYKRLLRRATGLRLIVL
;
A
#
# COMPACT_ATOMS: atom_id res chain seq x y z
N MET A 1 8.29 -1.63 -18.19
CA MET A 1 7.59 -0.64 -17.32
C MET A 1 6.66 -1.41 -16.38
N ALA A 2 6.41 -0.90 -15.18
CA ALA A 2 5.50 -1.55 -14.22
C ALA A 2 4.06 -1.51 -14.78
N ASP A 3 3.39 -2.66 -14.82
CA ASP A 3 2.15 -2.91 -15.58
C ASP A 3 1.04 -3.45 -14.65
N THR A 4 0.81 -2.74 -13.54
CA THR A 4 -0.30 -3.04 -12.64
C THR A 4 -1.55 -2.24 -13.01
N ASP A 5 -2.70 -2.70 -12.55
CA ASP A 5 -4.01 -2.10 -12.83
C ASP A 5 -4.93 -2.19 -11.61
N ALA A 6 -6.04 -1.44 -11.64
CA ALA A 6 -6.98 -1.37 -10.53
C ALA A 6 -7.56 -2.74 -10.16
N SER A 7 -7.77 -3.62 -11.14
CA SER A 7 -8.28 -4.98 -10.90
C SER A 7 -7.29 -5.83 -10.11
N LYS A 8 -5.99 -5.78 -10.46
CA LYS A 8 -4.94 -6.50 -9.74
C LYS A 8 -4.74 -5.99 -8.32
N VAL A 9 -4.89 -4.67 -8.08
CA VAL A 9 -4.86 -4.08 -6.74
C VAL A 9 -6.06 -4.57 -5.91
N LYS A 10 -7.28 -4.48 -6.45
CA LYS A 10 -8.50 -4.98 -5.79
C LYS A 10 -8.47 -6.48 -5.53
N ALA A 11 -7.76 -7.26 -6.36
CA ALA A 11 -7.62 -8.70 -6.19
C ALA A 11 -6.81 -9.07 -4.93
N ILE A 12 -5.85 -8.24 -4.52
CA ILE A 12 -5.06 -8.48 -3.30
C ILE A 12 -5.66 -7.78 -2.07
N ALA A 13 -6.52 -6.79 -2.27
CA ALA A 13 -7.06 -5.94 -1.22
C ALA A 13 -8.59 -5.82 -1.34
N ASN A 14 -9.31 -6.82 -0.81
CA ASN A 14 -10.76 -6.97 -0.99
C ASN A 14 -11.58 -5.78 -0.47
N HIS A 15 -11.13 -5.08 0.58
CA HIS A 15 -11.82 -3.90 1.12
C HIS A 15 -11.79 -2.70 0.16
N LEU A 16 -10.87 -2.68 -0.80
CA LEU A 16 -10.78 -1.64 -1.83
C LEU A 16 -11.76 -1.85 -2.98
N LYS A 17 -12.49 -2.98 -3.03
CA LYS A 17 -13.44 -3.28 -4.13
C LYS A 17 -14.53 -2.21 -4.30
N GLY A 18 -14.86 -1.49 -3.23
CA GLY A 18 -15.83 -0.38 -3.25
C GLY A 18 -15.27 0.95 -3.76
N LEU A 19 -13.96 1.07 -4.00
CA LEU A 19 -13.36 2.27 -4.57
C LEU A 19 -13.50 2.29 -6.09
N ASN A 20 -13.60 3.49 -6.66
CA ASN A 20 -13.62 3.68 -8.10
C ASN A 20 -12.25 3.36 -8.71
N ASP A 21 -12.23 2.86 -9.94
CA ASP A 21 -10.97 2.52 -10.61
C ASP A 21 -10.08 3.75 -10.82
N SER A 22 -10.68 4.94 -11.00
CA SER A 22 -9.97 6.22 -11.07
C SER A 22 -9.18 6.53 -9.80
N ASP A 23 -9.78 6.25 -8.63
CA ASP A 23 -9.15 6.51 -7.33
C ASP A 23 -7.97 5.55 -7.14
N ILE A 24 -8.14 4.30 -7.56
CA ILE A 24 -7.06 3.32 -7.52
C ILE A 24 -5.95 3.67 -8.50
N GLN A 25 -6.28 4.18 -9.69
CA GLN A 25 -5.31 4.58 -10.68
C GLN A 25 -4.37 5.67 -10.14
N MET A 26 -4.90 6.64 -9.39
CA MET A 26 -4.09 7.67 -8.74
C MET A 26 -3.02 7.05 -7.82
N TYR A 27 -3.38 6.08 -6.98
CA TYR A 27 -2.40 5.39 -6.12
C TYR A 27 -1.42 4.51 -6.89
N ILE A 28 -1.82 3.98 -8.05
CA ILE A 28 -0.94 3.23 -8.96
C ILE A 28 0.11 4.14 -9.57
N ASP A 29 -0.28 5.37 -9.94
CA ASP A 29 0.62 6.37 -10.52
C ASP A 29 1.63 6.87 -9.47
N ASP A 30 1.16 7.18 -8.25
CA ASP A 30 2.04 7.52 -7.13
C ASP A 30 3.04 6.39 -6.83
N ALA A 31 2.57 5.14 -6.79
CA ALA A 31 3.42 3.97 -6.58
C ALA A 31 4.44 3.77 -7.70
N LYS A 32 4.10 4.14 -8.93
CA LYS A 32 5.01 4.07 -10.08
C LYS A 32 6.14 5.08 -9.91
N GLU A 33 5.82 6.33 -9.61
CA GLU A 33 6.80 7.40 -9.43
C GLU A 33 7.78 7.06 -8.29
N GLU A 34 7.27 6.52 -7.17
CA GLU A 34 8.13 6.11 -6.06
C GLU A 34 9.10 4.98 -6.47
N LEU A 35 8.67 4.04 -7.31
CA LEU A 35 9.53 2.95 -7.78
C LEU A 35 10.58 3.36 -8.79
N GLU A 36 10.36 4.46 -9.53
CA GLU A 36 11.36 5.02 -10.45
C GLU A 36 12.60 5.54 -9.70
N ARG A 37 12.48 5.81 -8.39
CA ARG A 37 13.59 6.22 -7.52
C ARG A 37 14.58 5.10 -7.23
N TYR A 38 14.22 3.85 -7.48
CA TYR A 38 15.03 2.68 -7.18
C TYR A 38 15.47 1.96 -8.45
N SER A 39 16.72 1.49 -8.47
CA SER A 39 17.22 0.63 -9.55
C SER A 39 16.74 -0.82 -9.37
N ILE A 40 15.45 -1.05 -9.61
CA ILE A 40 14.78 -2.34 -9.46
C ILE A 40 14.71 -3.05 -10.83
N LYS A 41 14.90 -4.37 -10.85
CA LYS A 41 14.67 -5.19 -12.05
C LYS A 41 13.18 -5.26 -12.41
N ASP A 42 12.88 -5.25 -13.71
CA ASP A 42 11.50 -5.23 -14.19
C ASP A 42 10.63 -6.39 -13.66
N GLU A 43 11.23 -7.56 -13.40
CA GLU A 43 10.57 -8.74 -12.79
C GLU A 43 9.95 -8.48 -11.41
N HIS A 44 10.39 -7.44 -10.69
CA HIS A 44 9.89 -7.08 -9.37
C HIS A 44 9.01 -5.82 -9.38
N LYS A 45 9.07 -5.02 -10.44
CA LYS A 45 8.43 -3.70 -10.50
C LYS A 45 6.91 -3.76 -10.41
N GLU A 46 6.24 -4.60 -11.20
CA GLU A 46 4.77 -4.72 -11.15
C GLU A 46 4.30 -5.10 -9.76
N ARG A 47 4.93 -6.12 -9.16
CA ARG A 47 4.51 -6.61 -7.85
C ARG A 47 4.74 -5.54 -6.79
N LEU A 48 5.89 -4.88 -6.80
CA LEU A 48 6.14 -3.76 -5.87
C LEU A 48 5.13 -2.63 -6.05
N GLN A 49 4.80 -2.27 -7.29
CA GLN A 49 3.85 -1.21 -7.61
C GLN A 49 2.47 -1.54 -7.05
N ARG A 50 2.01 -2.76 -7.30
CA ARG A 50 0.72 -3.26 -6.83
C ARG A 50 0.58 -3.21 -5.31
N TYR A 51 1.58 -3.69 -4.58
CA TYR A 51 1.55 -3.70 -3.11
C TYR A 51 1.66 -2.29 -2.53
N LEU A 52 2.43 -1.40 -3.15
CA LEU A 52 2.52 -0.01 -2.72
C LEU A 52 1.22 0.76 -2.99
N ALA A 53 0.60 0.57 -4.15
CA ALA A 53 -0.70 1.15 -4.47
C ALA A 53 -1.79 0.67 -3.50
N ALA A 54 -1.84 -0.63 -3.19
CA ALA A 54 -2.76 -1.19 -2.21
C ALA A 54 -2.54 -0.60 -0.80
N HIS A 55 -1.28 -0.34 -0.43
CA HIS A 55 -0.94 0.32 0.83
C HIS A 55 -1.51 1.74 0.92
N TYR A 56 -1.26 2.57 -0.09
CA TYR A 56 -1.76 3.95 -0.14
C TYR A 56 -3.29 4.02 -0.13
N ALA A 57 -3.94 3.21 -0.97
CA ALA A 57 -5.41 3.13 -1.01
C ALA A 57 -6.00 2.73 0.34
N SER A 58 -5.38 1.75 1.02
CA SER A 58 -5.83 1.26 2.33
C SER A 58 -5.68 2.31 3.43
N LEU A 59 -4.62 3.13 3.38
CA LEU A 59 -4.43 4.24 4.31
C LEU A 59 -5.52 5.30 4.14
N ASN A 60 -5.86 5.64 2.89
CA ASN A 60 -6.86 6.66 2.64
C ASN A 60 -8.27 6.20 3.05
N GLN A 61 -8.65 4.96 2.74
CA GLN A 61 -9.95 4.42 3.13
C GLN A 61 -10.13 4.38 4.66
N ARG A 62 -9.10 3.92 5.40
CA ARG A 62 -9.12 3.95 6.88
C ARG A 62 -9.29 5.37 7.45
N ARG A 63 -8.67 6.38 6.83
CA ARG A 63 -8.83 7.78 7.23
C ARG A 63 -10.25 8.29 6.99
N ALA A 64 -10.84 7.95 5.84
CA ALA A 64 -12.22 8.30 5.52
C ALA A 64 -13.21 7.68 6.53
N ASP A 65 -13.03 6.40 6.87
CA ASP A 65 -13.87 5.70 7.85
C ASP A 65 -13.75 6.35 9.24
N SER A 66 -12.53 6.65 9.68
CA SER A 66 -12.27 7.32 10.96
C SER A 66 -12.90 8.73 11.04
N HIS A 67 -12.85 9.49 9.95
CA HIS A 67 -13.48 10.82 9.89
C HIS A 67 -15.01 10.73 9.95
N SER A 68 -15.61 9.75 9.26
CA SER A 68 -17.05 9.47 9.30
C SER A 68 -17.54 9.10 10.71
N ILE A 69 -16.77 8.27 11.42
CA ILE A 69 -17.09 7.86 12.80
C ILE A 69 -16.96 9.03 13.79
N SER A 70 -15.99 9.94 13.59
CA SER A 70 -15.83 11.11 14.47
C SER A 70 -17.05 12.05 14.43
N GLY A 71 -17.83 12.06 13.35
CA GLY A 71 -19.08 12.82 13.23
C GLY A 71 -20.29 12.19 13.93
N ARG A 72 -20.22 10.93 14.37
CA ARG A 72 -21.28 10.21 15.09
C ARG A 72 -20.66 9.39 16.23
N ILE A 73 -20.50 10.01 17.41
CA ILE A 73 -20.09 9.40 18.69
C ILE A 73 -18.95 8.36 18.53
N SER A 74 -17.71 8.83 18.65
CA SER A 74 -16.50 8.00 18.62
C SER A 74 -16.45 7.05 19.83
N VAL A 75 -16.64 5.75 19.59
CA VAL A 75 -16.16 4.71 20.51
C VAL A 75 -14.73 4.38 20.08
N SER A 76 -13.74 5.04 20.70
CA SER A 76 -12.34 4.69 20.46
C SER A 76 -12.02 3.38 21.16
N TYR A 77 -12.09 2.26 20.45
CA TYR A 77 -11.28 1.11 20.83
C TYR A 77 -9.82 1.54 20.61
N SER A 78 -9.07 1.68 21.70
CA SER A 78 -7.63 1.86 21.69
C SER A 78 -6.99 0.58 21.15
N SER A 79 -7.06 0.37 19.84
CA SER A 79 -6.33 -0.68 19.16
C SER A 79 -4.87 -0.24 19.08
N SER A 80 -4.14 -0.68 20.09
CA SER A 80 -2.69 -0.67 20.21
C SER A 80 -1.99 -0.96 18.86
N ASP A 81 -1.04 -0.09 18.52
CA ASP A 81 0.11 -0.39 17.67
C ASP A 81 -0.15 -0.81 16.21
N ASN A 82 -0.98 -0.04 15.49
CA ASN A 82 -0.89 -0.05 14.02
C ASN A 82 0.42 0.64 13.63
N GLY A 83 1.45 -0.12 13.27
CA GLY A 83 2.80 0.39 12.97
C GLY A 83 2.83 1.62 12.05
N SER A 84 3.86 2.45 12.16
CA SER A 84 3.98 3.68 11.37
C SER A 84 4.45 3.42 9.93
N GLY A 85 4.04 4.27 8.98
CA GLY A 85 4.53 4.21 7.60
C GLY A 85 4.16 2.89 6.93
N LEU A 86 5.15 2.21 6.31
CA LEU A 86 4.93 0.94 5.60
C LEU A 86 4.43 -0.19 6.49
N ASP A 87 4.65 -0.14 7.80
CA ASP A 87 4.21 -1.21 8.71
C ASP A 87 2.72 -1.08 9.09
N SER A 88 2.04 -0.01 8.66
CA SER A 88 0.62 0.27 8.98
C SER A 88 -0.40 -0.62 8.27
N THR A 89 -0.01 -1.29 7.18
CA THR A 89 -0.86 -2.25 6.47
C THR A 89 -0.06 -3.48 6.06
N GLU A 90 -0.73 -4.62 5.93
CA GLU A 90 -0.11 -5.85 5.42
C GLU A 90 0.53 -5.65 4.03
N TYR A 91 -0.03 -4.78 3.20
CA TYR A 91 0.51 -4.48 1.87
C TYR A 91 1.82 -3.69 1.94
N GLY A 92 1.94 -2.76 2.88
CA GLY A 92 3.18 -2.02 3.08
C GLY A 92 4.29 -2.90 3.66
N GLN A 93 3.94 -3.83 4.55
CA GLN A 93 4.88 -4.83 5.07
C GLN A 93 5.39 -5.76 3.96
N GLU A 94 4.49 -6.25 3.10
CA GLU A 94 4.88 -7.06 1.94
C GLU A 94 5.69 -6.27 0.91
N TYR A 95 5.34 -5.01 0.65
CA TYR A 95 6.15 -4.11 -0.17
C TYR A 95 7.58 -4.00 0.38
N LYS A 96 7.74 -3.75 1.69
CA LYS A 96 9.04 -3.67 2.37
C LYS A 96 9.83 -4.97 2.24
N ARG A 97 9.18 -6.14 2.40
CA ARG A 97 9.80 -7.46 2.21
C ARG A 97 10.28 -7.67 0.77
N LEU A 98 9.45 -7.31 -0.21
CA LEU A 98 9.77 -7.42 -1.64
C LEU A 98 10.88 -6.46 -2.06
N LEU A 99 10.87 -5.22 -1.55
CA LEU A 99 11.85 -4.21 -1.90
C LEU A 99 13.24 -4.63 -1.42
N ARG A 100 13.33 -5.17 -0.19
CA ARG A 100 14.57 -5.76 0.34
C ARG A 100 15.11 -6.88 -0.55
N ARG A 101 14.22 -7.78 -1.01
CA ARG A 101 14.59 -8.85 -1.92
C ARG A 101 15.07 -8.32 -3.28
N ALA A 102 14.39 -7.31 -3.81
CA ALA A 102 14.68 -6.75 -5.12
C ALA A 102 15.96 -5.89 -5.17
N THR A 103 16.30 -5.22 -4.07
CA THR A 103 17.49 -4.35 -3.95
C THR A 103 18.71 -5.07 -3.37
N GLY A 104 18.57 -6.32 -2.93
CA GLY A 104 19.67 -7.10 -2.35
C GLY A 104 20.08 -6.68 -0.93
N LEU A 105 19.32 -5.77 -0.30
CA LEU A 105 19.60 -5.28 1.05
C LEU A 105 19.22 -6.34 2.09
N ARG A 106 20.19 -7.17 2.50
CA ARG A 106 20.14 -7.93 3.75
C ARG A 106 20.56 -7.01 4.89
N LEU A 107 19.61 -6.54 5.69
CA LEU A 107 19.94 -6.00 7.01
C LEU A 107 20.53 -7.14 7.84
N ILE A 108 21.84 -7.11 8.05
CA ILE A 108 22.46 -7.80 9.17
C ILE A 108 21.93 -7.07 10.40
N VAL A 109 21.05 -7.73 11.16
CA VAL A 109 20.71 -7.26 12.51
C VAL A 109 21.97 -7.51 13.33
N LEU A 110 22.69 -6.44 13.66
CA LEU A 110 23.75 -6.41 14.66
C LEU A 110 23.15 -6.22 16.05
#